data_AF-A0A527X855-F1
#
_entry.id   AF-A0A527X855-F1
#
_cell.length_a   1.000
_cell.length_b   1.000
_cell.length_c   1.000
_cell.angle_alpha   90.00
_cell.angle_beta   90.00
_cell.angle_gamma   90.00
#
_symmetry.space_group_name_H-M   'P 1'
#
loop_
_entity.id
_entity.type
_entity.pdbx_description
1 polymer ?
#
loop_
_entity_poly.entity_id
_entity_poly.type
_entity_poly.pdbx_seq_one_letter_code
_entity_poly.pdbx_strand_id
1 'polypeptide(L)' 'MRDLLGNAGFEIIREEDRREVALEHHRERLVVQSAAGGPPPLGLHLLQGHGASLKSRNMVNMLETNQITLEAIVARRLA' A
#
# COMPACT_ATOMS: atom_id res chain seq x y z
N MET A 1 5.63 12.45 8.78
CA MET A 1 5.55 12.93 7.38
C MET A 1 5.24 14.42 7.32
N ARG A 2 4.21 14.90 8.05
CA ARG A 2 3.85 16.34 8.13
C ARG A 2 5.03 17.26 8.41
N ASP A 3 5.78 17.00 9.48
CA ASP A 3 6.95 17.81 9.84
C ASP A 3 8.05 17.77 8.77
N LEU A 4 8.27 16.61 8.14
CA LEU A 4 9.25 16.48 7.06
C LEU A 4 8.86 17.32 5.84
N LEU A 5 7.58 17.31 5.46
CA LEU A 5 7.06 18.13 4.36
C LEU A 5 7.13 19.62 4.71
N GLY A 6 6.69 20.01 5.92
CA GLY A 6 6.76 21.39 6.40
C GLY A 6 8.18 21.93 6.42
N ASN A 7 9.12 21.18 6.99
CA ASN A 7 10.55 21.56 7.03
C ASN A 7 11.18 21.63 5.64
N ALA A 8 10.66 20.88 4.66
CA ALA A 8 11.08 20.95 3.27
C ALA A 8 10.42 22.09 2.47
N GLY A 9 9.61 22.95 3.12
CA GLY A 9 8.93 24.07 2.48
C GLY A 9 7.69 23.65 1.70
N PHE A 10 6.97 22.62 2.15
CA PHE A 10 5.69 22.22 1.57
C PHE A 10 4.53 22.47 2.53
N GLU A 11 3.41 22.91 1.98
CA GLU A 11 2.11 22.98 2.63
C GLU A 11 1.26 21.80 2.19
N ILE A 12 0.69 21.06 3.15
CA ILE A 12 -0.23 19.96 2.88
C ILE A 12 -1.59 20.54 2.52
N ILE A 13 -2.11 20.18 1.34
CA ILE A 13 -3.43 20.59 0.84
C ILE A 13 -4.50 19.55 1.18
N ARG A 14 -4.13 18.26 1.11
CA ARG A 14 -5.06 17.16 1.35
C ARG A 14 -4.32 15.94 1.87
N GLU A 15 -4.94 15.27 2.82
CA GLU A 15 -4.57 13.93 3.27
C GLU A 15 -5.79 13.03 3.16
N GLU A 16 -5.55 11.80 2.72
CA GLU A 16 -6.60 10.80 2.57
C GLU A 16 -6.06 9.47 3.08
N ASP A 17 -6.75 8.91 4.07
CA ASP A 17 -6.53 7.54 4.50
C ASP A 17 -7.09 6.59 3.43
N ARG A 18 -6.21 5.77 2.86
CA ARG A 18 -6.49 4.77 1.83
C ARG A 18 -6.27 3.34 2.33
N ARG A 19 -6.26 3.12 3.65
CA ARG A 19 -6.14 1.78 4.24
C ARG A 19 -7.19 0.82 3.69
N GLU A 20 -8.46 1.22 3.70
CA GLU A 20 -9.54 0.36 3.19
C GLU A 20 -9.41 0.08 1.69
N VAL A 21 -8.95 1.06 0.91
CA VAL A 21 -8.67 0.85 -0.52
C VAL A 21 -7.57 -0.19 -0.72
N ALA A 22 -6.51 -0.15 0.10
CA ALA A 22 -5.42 -1.13 0.05
C ALA A 22 -5.88 -2.54 0.45
N LEU A 23 -6.69 -2.63 1.50
CA LEU A 23 -7.25 -3.90 1.97
C LEU A 23 -8.21 -4.50 0.93
N GLU A 24 -9.08 -3.69 0.34
CA GLU A 24 -10.03 -4.14 -0.67
C GLU A 24 -9.33 -4.65 -1.92
N HIS A 25 -8.37 -3.89 -2.44
CA HIS A 25 -7.55 -4.33 -3.57
C HIS A 25 -6.82 -5.66 -3.28
N HIS A 26 -6.41 -5.90 -2.02
CA HIS A 26 -5.83 -7.19 -1.64
C HIS A 26 -6.88 -8.32 -1.70
N ARG A 27 -8.09 -8.10 -1.16
CA ARG A 27 -9.19 -9.08 -1.17
C ARG A 27 -9.60 -9.43 -2.60
N GLU A 28 -9.82 -8.43 -3.46
CA GLU A 28 -10.17 -8.63 -4.87
C GLU A 28 -9.12 -9.47 -5.59
N ARG A 29 -7.83 -9.19 -5.37
CA ARG A 29 -6.74 -9.96 -5.97
C ARG A 29 -6.74 -11.43 -5.55
N LEU A 30 -7.04 -11.73 -4.29
CA LEU A 30 -7.14 -13.12 -3.80
C LEU A 30 -8.31 -13.86 -4.47
N VAL A 31 -9.45 -13.21 -4.65
CA VAL A 31 -10.62 -13.76 -5.36
C VAL A 31 -10.29 -14.06 -6.81
N VAL A 32 -9.66 -13.12 -7.52
CA VAL A 32 -9.25 -13.32 -8.92
C VAL A 32 -8.24 -14.47 -9.04
N GLN A 33 -7.27 -14.53 -8.13
CA GLN A 33 -6.25 -15.58 -8.15
C GLN A 33 -6.84 -16.97 -7.88
N SER A 34 -7.77 -17.10 -6.94
CA SER A 34 -8.41 -18.38 -6.63
C SER A 34 -9.31 -18.86 -7.78
N ALA A 35 -9.98 -17.94 -8.47
CA ALA A 35 -10.84 -18.23 -9.62
C ALA A 35 -10.08 -18.62 -10.89
N ALA A 36 -8.84 -18.12 -11.08
CA ALA A 36 -8.07 -18.33 -12.31
C ALA A 36 -7.56 -19.77 -12.52
N GLY A 37 -7.59 -20.63 -11.48
CA GLY A 37 -7.29 -22.08 -11.60
C GLY A 37 -5.87 -22.43 -12.10
N GLY A 38 -4.96 -21.45 -12.16
CA GLY A 38 -3.62 -21.57 -12.73
C GLY A 38 -2.55 -20.89 -11.87
N PRO A 39 -1.27 -20.96 -12.29
CA PRO A 39 -0.19 -20.30 -11.56
C PRO A 39 -0.44 -18.78 -11.50
N PRO A 40 -0.04 -18.12 -10.40
CA PRO A 40 -0.28 -16.69 -10.22
C PRO A 40 0.28 -15.86 -11.39
N PRO A 41 -0.40 -14.78 -11.79
CA PRO A 41 0.04 -13.92 -12.88
C PRO A 41 1.42 -13.32 -12.59
N LEU A 42 2.28 -13.22 -13.61
CA LEU A 42 3.62 -12.64 -13.49
C LEU A 42 3.54 -11.22 -12.91
N GLY A 43 4.40 -10.90 -11.93
CA GLY A 43 4.37 -9.60 -11.26
C GLY A 43 5.53 -9.38 -10.31
N LEU A 44 5.48 -8.30 -9.53
CA LEU A 44 6.57 -7.83 -8.65
C LEU A 44 7.09 -8.92 -7.69
N HIS A 45 6.24 -9.87 -7.30
CA HIS A 45 6.60 -11.01 -6.45
C HIS A 45 7.77 -11.83 -7.01
N LEU A 46 7.98 -11.86 -8.34
CA LEU A 46 9.12 -12.53 -8.98
C LEU A 46 10.45 -11.83 -8.63
N LEU A 47 10.47 -10.50 -8.62
CA LEU A 47 11.64 -9.70 -8.22
C LEU A 47 11.86 -9.74 -6.71
N GLN A 48 10.79 -9.90 -5.93
CA GLN A 48 10.87 -10.00 -4.47
C GLN A 48 11.42 -11.34 -3.97
N GLY A 49 11.51 -12.34 -4.86
CA GLY A 49 12.07 -13.67 -4.59
C GLY A 49 11.24 -14.50 -3.59
N HIS A 50 11.90 -15.48 -2.96
CA HIS A 50 11.27 -16.44 -2.04
C HIS A 50 10.45 -15.81 -0.90
N GLY A 51 10.79 -14.58 -0.48
CA GLY A 51 10.11 -13.87 0.59
C GLY A 51 8.83 -13.13 0.19
N ALA A 52 8.43 -13.14 -1.09
CA ALA A 52 7.34 -12.33 -1.60
C ALA A 52 6.00 -12.58 -0.87
N SER A 53 5.62 -13.85 -0.70
CA SER A 53 4.36 -14.20 -0.01
C SER A 53 4.38 -13.79 1.46
N LEU A 54 5.52 -13.93 2.14
CA LEU A 54 5.66 -13.50 3.54
C LEU A 54 5.52 -11.97 3.65
N LYS A 55 6.21 -11.21 2.80
CA LYS A 55 6.13 -9.74 2.77
C LYS A 55 4.70 -9.27 2.52
N SER A 56 4.00 -9.90 1.58
CA SER A 56 2.61 -9.56 1.27
C SER A 56 1.69 -9.82 2.47
N ARG A 57 1.82 -10.97 3.14
CA ARG A 57 1.03 -11.29 4.35
C ARG A 57 1.32 -10.31 5.49
N ASN A 58 2.60 -10.00 5.72
CA ASN A 58 2.97 -9.05 6.76
C ASN A 58 2.37 -7.67 6.51
N MET A 59 2.42 -7.17 5.28
CA MET A 59 1.85 -5.86 4.93
C MET A 59 0.35 -5.82 5.20
N VAL A 60 -0.40 -6.86 4.83
CA VAL A 60 -1.85 -6.94 5.06
C VAL A 60 -2.15 -6.99 6.56
N ASN A 61 -1.47 -7.87 7.30
CA ASN A 61 -1.64 -7.97 8.75
C ASN A 61 -1.35 -6.61 9.43
N MET A 62 -0.29 -5.91 9.01
CA MET A 62 0.06 -4.61 9.58
C MET A 62 -0.96 -3.51 9.25
N LEU A 63 -1.63 -3.58 8.09
CA LEU A 63 -2.76 -2.71 7.76
C LEU A 63 -3.98 -3.03 8.64
N GLU A 64 -4.31 -4.32 8.80
CA GLU A 64 -5.45 -4.78 9.62
C GLU A 64 -5.29 -4.45 11.12
N THR A 65 -4.06 -4.56 11.64
CA THR A 65 -3.75 -4.25 13.06
C THR A 65 -3.45 -2.78 13.32
N ASN A 66 -3.63 -1.90 12.31
CA ASN A 66 -3.32 -0.48 12.40
C ASN A 66 -1.86 -0.16 12.76
N GLN A 67 -0.94 -1.07 12.46
CA GLN A 67 0.49 -0.83 12.62
C GLN A 67 1.04 0.07 11.51
N ILE A 68 0.46 -0.01 10.30
CA ILE A 68 0.72 0.92 9.19
C ILE A 68 -0.61 1.36 8.58
N THR A 69 -0.56 2.47 7.84
CA THR A 69 -1.64 2.89 6.96
C THR A 69 -1.09 3.24 5.58
N LEU A 70 -1.96 3.21 4.56
CA LEU A 70 -1.67 3.80 3.27
C LEU A 70 -2.31 5.19 3.24
N GLU A 71 -1.49 6.23 3.24
CA GLU A 71 -1.98 7.62 3.18
C GLU A 71 -1.59 8.24 1.84
N ALA A 72 -2.55 8.91 1.19
CA ALA A 72 -2.27 9.77 0.05
C ALA A 72 -2.18 11.22 0.53
N ILE A 73 -0.99 11.82 0.38
CA ILE A 73 -0.74 13.21 0.77
C ILE A 73 -0.53 14.04 -0.50
N VAL A 74 -1.33 15.09 -0.66
CA VAL A 74 -1.16 16.11 -1.70
C VAL A 74 -0.61 17.36 -1.03
N ALA A 75 0.57 17.79 -1.45
CA ALA A 75 1.24 18.96 -0.91
C ALA A 75 1.70 19.90 -2.02
N ARG A 76 1.75 21.19 -1.73
CA ARG A 76 2.24 22.25 -2.62
C ARG A 76 3.49 22.86 -2.03
N ARG A 77 4.46 23.16 -2.89
CA ARG A 77 5.68 23.87 -2.48
C ARG A 77 5.36 25.33 -2.19
N LEU A 78 5.80 25.81 -1.02
CA LEU A 78 5.80 27.22 -0.65
C LEU A 78 6.87 27.92 -1.50
N ALA A 79 6.50 29.04 -2.11
CA ALA A 79 7.38 29.84 -2.97
C ALA A 79 8.45 30.58 -2.16
#